data_AF-A0A7J5Z035-F1
#
_entry.id   AF-A0A7J5Z035-F1
#
_cell.length_a   1.000
_cell.length_b   1.000
_cell.length_c   1.000
_cell.angle_alpha   90.00
_cell.angle_beta   90.00
_cell.angle_gamma   90.00
#
_symmetry.space_group_name_H-M   'P 1'
#
loop_
_entity.id
_entity.type
_entity.pdbx_description
1 polymer ?
#
loop_
_entity_poly.entity_id
_entity_poly.type
_entity_poly.pdbx_seq_one_letter_code
_entity_poly.pdbx_strand_id
1 'polypeptide(L)'
;MVQLAAVSGGHSLNLYLIPRGQMQRGASKVTGFRVRRQRLYLHRQPVFTNTLREALVSFIAFLQMFEHPLVVGHNIRRFDCPVLARALEELDLRAEFEAAVSGYVDTLPLAREMLKERGLKSFRQENLVRELLGVNYKAHDALEDVRALQALYSVLQPTSELICRHLFTLDTMKDKPAAQSKEPKGQRPLRENFRQTVKIKGSKEDKATQENM
;
A
#
# COMPACT_ATOMS: atom_id res chain seq x y z
N MET A 1 7.82 15.24 -6.99
CA MET A 1 6.60 15.61 -6.25
C MET A 1 5.97 16.81 -6.94
N VAL A 2 4.63 16.83 -7.09
CA VAL A 2 3.88 17.94 -7.73
C VAL A 2 2.79 18.48 -6.80
N GLN A 3 2.30 17.66 -5.88
CA GLN A 3 1.35 18.01 -4.83
C GLN A 3 1.82 17.30 -3.55
N LEU A 4 1.70 17.97 -2.41
CA LEU A 4 1.91 17.43 -1.07
C LEU A 4 0.64 17.75 -0.28
N ALA A 5 0.01 16.72 0.30
CA ALA A 5 -1.21 16.88 1.08
C ALA A 5 -1.17 16.01 2.33
N ALA A 6 -1.81 16.48 3.39
CA ALA A 6 -1.97 15.77 4.65
C ALA A 6 -3.29 16.19 5.31
N VAL A 7 -3.90 15.28 6.07
CA VAL A 7 -5.09 15.55 6.88
C VAL A 7 -4.96 14.92 8.25
N SER A 8 -5.56 15.55 9.24
CA SER A 8 -5.73 15.00 10.58
C SER A 8 -6.97 15.64 11.21
N GLY A 9 -8.00 14.83 11.44
CA GLY A 9 -9.29 15.31 11.91
C GLY A 9 -9.87 16.35 10.94
N GLY A 10 -10.12 17.57 11.45
CA GLY A 10 -10.61 18.70 10.67
C GLY A 10 -9.52 19.55 10.00
N HIS A 11 -8.24 19.29 10.25
CA HIS A 11 -7.13 20.05 9.67
C HIS A 11 -6.67 19.44 8.35
N SER A 12 -6.29 20.30 7.40
CA SER A 12 -5.76 19.87 6.11
C SER A 12 -4.64 20.78 5.62
N LEU A 13 -3.61 20.16 5.03
CA LEU A 13 -2.57 20.82 4.26
C LEU A 13 -2.68 20.38 2.80
N ASN A 14 -2.59 21.32 1.85
CA ASN A 14 -2.58 21.02 0.41
C ASN A 14 -1.72 22.03 -0.33
N LEU A 15 -0.53 21.57 -0.75
CA LEU A 15 0.48 22.41 -1.37
C LEU A 15 0.83 21.87 -2.75
N TYR A 16 1.00 22.77 -3.72
CA TYR A 16 1.42 22.43 -5.07
C TYR A 16 2.87 22.88 -5.30
N LEU A 17 3.59 22.13 -6.11
CA LEU A 17 5.00 22.37 -6.44
C LEU A 17 5.21 22.23 -7.94
N ILE A 18 6.09 23.05 -8.52
CA ILE A 18 6.57 22.81 -9.88
C ILE A 18 7.58 21.65 -9.83
N PRO A 19 7.34 20.53 -10.54
CA PRO A 19 8.29 19.44 -10.58
C PRO A 19 9.56 19.89 -11.32
N ARG A 20 10.73 19.52 -10.77
CA ARG A 20 12.04 19.78 -11.41
C ARG A 20 12.24 18.96 -12.69
N GLY A 21 11.69 17.74 -12.73
CA GLY A 21 11.73 16.87 -13.89
C GLY A 21 10.55 17.07 -14.83
N GLN A 22 10.71 16.67 -16.09
CA GLN A 22 9.61 16.70 -17.05
C GLN A 22 8.46 15.82 -16.58
N MET A 23 7.25 16.37 -16.56
CA MET A 23 6.06 15.60 -16.24
C MET A 23 5.76 14.60 -17.36
N GLN A 24 5.72 13.32 -17.01
CA GLN A 24 5.39 12.26 -17.95
C GLN A 24 3.95 12.37 -18.44
N ARG A 25 3.71 12.06 -19.72
CA ARG A 25 2.39 12.15 -20.34
C ARG A 25 1.32 11.34 -19.58
N GLY A 26 1.68 10.16 -19.08
CA GLY A 26 0.82 9.32 -18.24
C GLY A 26 0.41 10.02 -16.94
N ALA A 27 1.38 10.57 -16.20
CA ALA A 27 1.12 11.31 -14.97
C ALA A 27 0.23 12.54 -15.21
N SER A 28 0.47 13.30 -16.28
CA SER A 28 -0.40 14.44 -16.65
C SER A 28 -1.82 14.01 -16.99
N LYS A 29 -2.00 12.86 -17.67
CA LYS A 29 -3.33 12.35 -18.05
C LYS A 29 -4.14 11.96 -16.82
N VAL A 30 -3.47 11.32 -15.85
CA VAL A 30 -4.10 10.78 -14.64
C VAL A 30 -4.41 11.88 -13.62
N THR A 31 -3.44 12.75 -13.34
CA THR A 31 -3.58 13.80 -12.30
C THR A 31 -4.21 15.10 -12.81
N GLY A 32 -4.22 15.31 -14.13
CA GLY A 32 -4.65 16.58 -14.73
C GLY A 32 -3.63 17.72 -14.63
N PHE A 33 -2.46 17.50 -14.02
CA PHE A 33 -1.40 18.50 -13.95
C PHE A 33 -0.66 18.68 -15.28
N ARG A 34 -0.28 19.93 -15.57
CA ARG A 34 0.59 20.31 -16.69
C ARG A 34 1.49 21.46 -16.30
N VAL A 35 2.76 21.39 -16.71
CA VAL A 35 3.70 22.51 -16.59
C VAL A 35 3.79 23.23 -17.93
N ARG A 36 3.56 24.54 -17.95
CA ARG A 36 3.72 25.38 -19.16
C ARG A 36 4.36 26.72 -18.76
N ARG A 37 5.46 27.08 -19.42
CA ARG A 37 6.19 28.34 -19.17
C ARG A 37 6.45 28.58 -17.68
N GLN A 38 7.01 27.56 -16.99
CA GLN A 38 7.32 27.59 -15.56
C GLN A 38 6.12 27.85 -14.64
N ARG A 39 4.89 27.54 -15.08
CA ARG A 39 3.68 27.60 -14.25
C ARG A 39 3.01 26.23 -14.24
N LEU A 40 2.50 25.84 -13.09
CA LEU A 40 1.71 24.62 -12.93
C LEU A 40 0.23 24.93 -13.19
N TYR A 41 -0.43 24.03 -13.90
CA TYR A 41 -1.85 24.09 -14.18
C TYR A 41 -2.50 22.77 -13.75
N LEU A 42 -3.64 22.85 -13.08
CA LEU A 42 -4.53 21.72 -12.78
C LEU A 42 -5.79 21.87 -13.64
N HIS A 43 -6.07 20.91 -14.51
CA HIS A 43 -7.23 20.95 -15.42
C HIS A 43 -7.36 22.27 -16.20
N ARG A 44 -6.22 22.78 -16.70
CA ARG A 44 -6.07 24.06 -17.44
C ARG A 44 -6.19 25.33 -16.59
N GLN A 45 -6.45 25.23 -15.29
CA GLN A 45 -6.44 26.37 -14.38
C GLN A 45 -5.06 26.53 -13.72
N PRO A 46 -4.47 27.74 -13.69
CA PRO A 46 -3.22 27.95 -12.99
C PRO A 46 -3.40 27.74 -11.49
N VAL A 47 -2.41 27.12 -10.84
CA VAL A 47 -2.38 26.94 -9.38
C VAL A 47 -1.19 27.68 -8.80
N PHE A 48 -1.35 28.23 -7.59
CA PHE A 48 -0.23 28.78 -6.83
C PHE A 48 0.68 27.64 -6.40
N THR A 49 1.98 27.86 -6.52
CA THR A 49 3.01 26.86 -6.22
C THR A 49 3.99 27.38 -5.20
N ASN A 50 4.48 26.46 -4.38
CA ASN A 50 5.51 26.68 -3.38
C ASN A 50 6.83 26.11 -3.87
N THR A 51 7.92 26.61 -3.33
CA THR A 51 9.23 25.95 -3.41
C THR A 51 9.19 24.64 -2.62
N LEU A 52 10.15 23.75 -2.88
CA LEU A 52 10.28 22.51 -2.12
C LEU A 52 10.51 22.77 -0.62
N ARG A 53 11.32 23.78 -0.29
CA ARG A 53 11.61 24.15 1.10
C ARG A 53 10.37 24.65 1.83
N GLU A 54 9.63 25.59 1.24
CA GLU A 54 8.37 26.09 1.83
C GLU A 54 7.38 24.96 2.05
N ALA A 55 7.27 24.02 1.11
CA ALA A 55 6.35 22.90 1.23
C ALA A 55 6.72 21.94 2.36
N LEU A 56 8.01 21.59 2.50
CA LEU A 56 8.46 20.68 3.57
C LEU A 56 8.41 21.35 4.95
N VAL A 57 8.82 22.62 5.07
CA VAL A 57 8.71 23.36 6.33
C VAL A 57 7.25 23.50 6.76
N SER A 58 6.35 23.83 5.83
CA SER A 58 4.91 23.88 6.12
C SER A 58 4.35 22.51 6.53
N PHE A 59 4.87 21.43 5.95
CA PHE A 59 4.46 20.07 6.32
C PHE A 59 4.96 19.68 7.71
N ILE A 60 6.20 20.00 8.06
CA ILE A 60 6.75 19.79 9.40
C ILE A 60 5.95 20.61 10.43
N ALA A 61 5.69 21.88 10.15
CA ALA A 61 4.87 22.73 11.01
C ALA A 61 3.44 22.17 11.20
N PHE A 62 2.84 21.63 10.13
CA PHE A 62 1.55 20.94 10.22
C PHE A 62 1.63 19.70 11.14
N LEU A 63 2.70 18.90 11.06
CA LEU A 63 2.88 17.73 11.94
C LEU A 63 3.07 18.15 13.40
N GLN A 64 3.79 19.23 13.66
CA GLN A 64 4.04 19.79 15.00
C GLN A 64 2.79 20.37 15.66
N MET A 65 1.69 20.59 14.92
CA MET A 65 0.38 20.90 15.52
C MET A 65 -0.18 19.75 16.34
N PHE A 66 0.33 18.53 16.14
CA PHE A 66 -0.11 17.31 16.81
C PHE A 66 1.02 16.80 17.72
N GLU A 67 0.64 16.15 18.81
CA GLU A 67 1.58 15.57 19.77
C GLU A 67 2.22 14.30 19.18
N HIS A 68 3.29 14.49 18.40
CA HIS A 68 4.13 13.42 17.82
C HIS A 68 3.33 12.39 16.98
N PRO A 69 2.63 12.83 15.91
CA PRO A 69 1.69 12.02 15.16
C PRO A 69 2.32 10.85 14.41
N LEU A 70 1.49 9.84 14.14
CA LEU A 70 1.81 8.75 13.22
C LEU A 70 1.49 9.16 11.77
N VAL A 71 2.45 9.03 10.87
CA VAL A 71 2.22 9.30 9.44
C VAL A 71 1.63 8.08 8.76
N VAL A 72 0.37 8.20 8.31
CA VAL A 72 -0.35 7.11 7.66
C VAL A 72 -0.51 7.40 6.17
N GLY A 73 -0.15 6.42 5.33
CA GLY A 73 -0.37 6.52 3.89
C GLY A 73 -0.66 5.16 3.28
N HIS A 74 -1.18 5.15 2.05
CA HIS A 74 -1.50 3.91 1.35
C HIS A 74 -0.42 3.56 0.34
N ASN A 75 0.27 2.43 0.54
CA ASN A 75 1.48 2.04 -0.20
C ASN A 75 2.64 3.03 -0.01
N ILE A 76 2.60 3.78 1.09
CA ILE A 76 3.46 4.92 1.39
C ILE A 76 4.93 4.51 1.49
N ARG A 77 5.21 3.30 2.02
CA ARG A 77 6.58 2.80 2.20
C ARG A 77 7.31 2.63 0.87
N ARG A 78 6.58 2.30 -0.21
CA ARG A 78 7.16 2.07 -1.54
C ARG A 78 7.11 3.27 -2.46
N PHE A 79 6.17 4.20 -2.23
CA PHE A 79 5.91 5.31 -3.16
C PHE A 79 6.30 6.65 -2.56
N ASP A 80 5.58 7.11 -1.55
CA ASP A 80 5.73 8.48 -1.05
C ASP A 80 6.97 8.64 -0.16
N CYS A 81 7.23 7.71 0.77
CA CYS A 81 8.35 7.83 1.70
C CYS A 81 9.71 7.92 0.99
N PRO A 82 10.03 7.14 -0.07
CA PRO A 82 11.27 7.33 -0.82
C PRO A 82 11.39 8.70 -1.52
N VAL A 83 10.27 9.29 -1.96
CA VAL A 83 10.26 10.64 -2.55
C VAL A 83 10.45 11.69 -1.47
N LEU A 84 9.75 11.54 -0.34
CA LEU A 84 9.84 12.43 0.82
C LEU A 84 11.25 12.40 1.43
N ALA A 85 11.80 11.23 1.69
CA ALA A 85 13.15 11.08 2.26
C ALA A 85 14.19 11.80 1.40
N ARG A 86 14.21 11.58 0.08
CA ARG A 86 15.13 12.31 -0.82
C ARG A 86 14.96 13.82 -0.75
N ALA A 87 13.73 14.30 -0.62
CA ALA A 87 13.45 15.73 -0.54
C ALA A 87 13.89 16.35 0.80
N LEU A 88 13.74 15.60 1.90
CA LEU A 88 14.20 15.99 3.23
C LEU A 88 15.73 16.05 3.29
N GLU A 89 16.41 15.03 2.77
CA GLU A 89 17.89 14.96 2.71
C GLU A 89 18.47 16.12 1.88
N GLU A 90 17.87 16.43 0.73
CA GLU A 90 18.32 17.54 -0.12
C GLU A 90 18.30 18.90 0.59
N LEU A 91 17.37 19.09 1.52
CA LEU A 91 17.16 20.37 2.19
C LEU A 91 17.67 20.40 3.64
N ASP A 92 18.32 19.32 4.08
CA ASP A 92 18.79 19.11 5.45
C ASP A 92 17.68 19.25 6.50
N LEU A 93 16.48 18.74 6.16
CA LEU A 93 15.27 18.80 7.00
C LEU A 93 14.91 17.46 7.64
N ARG A 94 15.74 16.43 7.44
CA ARG A 94 15.41 15.07 7.89
C ARG A 94 15.28 14.94 9.40
N ALA A 95 16.27 15.44 10.15
CA ALA A 95 16.27 15.32 11.61
C ALA A 95 15.07 16.05 12.24
N GLU A 96 14.75 17.25 11.74
CA GLU A 96 13.58 18.02 12.18
C GLU A 96 12.27 17.27 11.88
N PHE A 97 12.17 16.68 10.70
CA PHE A 97 10.99 15.88 10.32
C PHE A 97 10.83 14.64 11.21
N GLU A 98 11.91 13.88 11.43
CA GLU A 98 11.87 12.65 12.23
C GLU A 98 11.57 12.94 13.70
N ALA A 99 12.02 14.08 14.24
CA ALA A 99 11.64 14.54 15.57
C ALA A 99 10.14 14.87 15.69
N ALA A 100 9.48 15.26 14.58
CA ALA A 100 8.08 15.64 14.57
C ALA A 100 7.10 14.46 14.51
N VAL A 101 7.55 13.21 14.25
CA VAL A 101 6.66 12.07 14.01
C VAL A 101 7.02 10.84 14.84
N SER A 102 6.03 10.07 15.28
CA SER A 102 6.25 8.81 16.02
C SER A 102 6.60 7.62 15.13
N GLY A 103 6.39 7.76 13.82
CA GLY A 103 6.69 6.73 12.84
C GLY A 103 5.71 6.75 11.68
N TYR A 104 5.68 5.64 10.94
CA TYR A 104 4.88 5.51 9.72
C TYR A 104 4.11 4.20 9.69
N VAL A 105 2.93 4.22 9.09
CA VAL A 105 2.16 3.01 8.77
C VAL A 105 1.76 3.02 7.31
N ASP A 106 2.08 1.91 6.64
CA ASP A 106 1.60 1.63 5.30
C ASP A 106 0.29 0.83 5.37
N THR A 107 -0.80 1.48 4.97
CA THR A 107 -2.13 0.85 5.05
C THR A 107 -2.34 -0.25 4.01
N LEU A 108 -1.50 -0.37 2.98
CA LEU A 108 -1.65 -1.44 1.99
C LEU A 108 -1.38 -2.84 2.58
N PRO A 109 -0.19 -3.14 3.17
CA PRO A 109 0.04 -4.41 3.83
C PRO A 109 -0.85 -4.60 5.07
N LEU A 110 -1.13 -3.54 5.82
CA LEU A 110 -2.03 -3.59 6.98
C LEU A 110 -3.45 -4.01 6.57
N ALA A 111 -4.04 -3.38 5.55
CA ALA A 111 -5.38 -3.73 5.07
C ALA A 111 -5.43 -5.16 4.50
N ARG A 112 -4.36 -5.61 3.82
CA ARG A 112 -4.25 -7.00 3.34
C ARG A 112 -4.33 -8.01 4.47
N GLU A 113 -3.71 -7.71 5.59
CA GLU A 113 -3.77 -8.59 6.75
C GLU A 113 -5.16 -8.59 7.40
N MET A 114 -5.73 -7.40 7.62
CA MET A 114 -7.04 -7.25 8.25
C MET A 114 -8.17 -7.88 7.45
N LEU A 115 -8.12 -7.77 6.13
CA LEU A 115 -9.22 -8.14 5.25
C LEU A 115 -8.92 -9.42 4.45
N LYS A 116 -7.91 -10.20 4.88
CA LYS A 116 -7.48 -11.43 4.19
C LYS A 116 -8.63 -12.42 3.98
N GLU A 117 -9.59 -12.45 4.90
CA GLU A 117 -10.73 -13.38 4.90
C GLU A 117 -11.93 -12.84 4.11
N ARG A 118 -11.92 -11.56 3.71
CA ARG A 118 -13.03 -10.92 2.98
C ARG A 118 -13.06 -11.22 1.48
N GLY A 119 -12.11 -11.98 0.95
CA GLY A 119 -12.08 -12.37 -0.47
C GLY A 119 -11.94 -11.20 -1.45
N LEU A 120 -11.37 -10.07 -1.02
CA LEU A 120 -11.21 -8.88 -1.87
C LEU A 120 -10.24 -9.14 -3.03
N LYS A 121 -10.65 -8.77 -4.24
CA LYS A 121 -9.85 -8.95 -5.47
C LYS A 121 -8.72 -7.92 -5.61
N SER A 122 -8.82 -6.78 -4.93
CA SER A 122 -7.87 -5.68 -5.07
C SER A 122 -7.84 -4.82 -3.81
N PHE A 123 -6.63 -4.45 -3.42
CA PHE A 123 -6.35 -3.62 -2.25
C PHE A 123 -5.89 -2.21 -2.66
N ARG A 124 -6.21 -1.76 -3.88
CA ARG A 124 -6.03 -0.34 -4.23
C ARG A 124 -6.95 0.50 -3.33
N GLN A 125 -6.48 1.66 -2.89
CA GLN A 125 -7.26 2.57 -2.03
C GLN A 125 -8.67 2.83 -2.58
N GLU A 126 -8.81 3.14 -3.88
CA GLU A 126 -10.12 3.32 -4.54
C GLU A 126 -11.07 2.15 -4.34
N ASN A 127 -10.56 0.93 -4.44
CA ASN A 127 -11.36 -0.27 -4.26
C ASN A 127 -11.70 -0.44 -2.77
N LEU A 128 -10.75 -0.26 -1.86
CA LEU A 128 -11.05 -0.34 -0.42
C LEU A 128 -12.10 0.68 0.02
N VAL A 129 -11.99 1.92 -0.47
CA VAL A 129 -12.97 2.98 -0.20
C VAL A 129 -14.34 2.62 -0.76
N ARG A 130 -14.41 2.14 -2.00
CA ARG A 130 -15.69 1.71 -2.59
C ARG A 130 -16.32 0.54 -1.84
N GLU A 131 -15.54 -0.50 -1.53
CA GLU A 131 -16.06 -1.73 -0.90
C GLU A 131 -16.43 -1.52 0.58
N LEU A 132 -15.72 -0.65 1.31
CA LEU A 132 -15.95 -0.46 2.76
C LEU A 132 -16.76 0.78 3.12
N LEU A 133 -16.73 1.83 2.30
CA LEU A 133 -17.47 3.07 2.54
C LEU A 133 -18.61 3.28 1.54
N GLY A 134 -18.70 2.48 0.47
CA GLY A 134 -19.77 2.60 -0.52
C GLY A 134 -19.69 3.86 -1.39
N VAL A 135 -18.56 4.57 -1.40
CA VAL A 135 -18.37 5.83 -2.12
C VAL A 135 -17.22 5.74 -3.12
N ASN A 136 -17.31 6.54 -4.18
CA ASN A 136 -16.20 6.83 -5.08
C ASN A 136 -15.68 8.24 -4.78
N TYR A 137 -14.41 8.49 -5.04
CA TYR A 137 -13.79 9.81 -4.90
C TYR A 137 -12.89 10.11 -6.09
N LYS A 138 -12.47 11.37 -6.21
CA LYS A 138 -11.55 11.81 -7.26
C LYS A 138 -10.13 11.34 -6.93
N ALA A 139 -9.82 10.10 -7.27
CA ALA A 139 -8.47 9.55 -7.10
C ALA A 139 -7.44 10.34 -7.92
N HIS A 140 -6.18 10.28 -7.47
CA HIS A 140 -5.04 10.98 -8.08
C HIS A 140 -5.04 12.51 -7.89
N ASP A 141 -5.86 13.00 -6.97
CA ASP A 141 -5.73 14.29 -6.33
C ASP A 141 -5.27 14.04 -4.89
N ALA A 142 -4.07 14.51 -4.52
CA ALA A 142 -3.45 14.08 -3.28
C ALA A 142 -4.29 14.43 -2.04
N LEU A 143 -5.04 15.55 -2.08
CA LEU A 143 -5.91 15.95 -0.99
C LEU A 143 -7.13 15.02 -0.85
N GLU A 144 -7.73 14.64 -1.97
CA GLU A 144 -8.87 13.71 -1.97
C GLU A 144 -8.41 12.29 -1.60
N ASP A 145 -7.21 11.88 -2.04
CA ASP A 145 -6.60 10.62 -1.65
C ASP A 145 -6.41 10.55 -0.12
N VAL A 146 -5.86 11.58 0.54
CA VAL A 146 -5.66 11.53 1.99
C VAL A 146 -6.96 11.68 2.80
N ARG A 147 -7.96 12.43 2.30
CA ARG A 147 -9.30 12.49 2.91
C ARG A 147 -9.99 11.14 2.89
N ALA A 148 -9.98 10.49 1.73
CA ALA A 148 -10.53 9.15 1.58
C ALA A 148 -9.78 8.13 2.44
N LEU A 149 -8.45 8.28 2.57
CA LEU A 149 -7.64 7.44 3.44
C LEU A 149 -7.97 7.64 4.93
N GLN A 150 -8.17 8.87 5.40
CA GLN A 150 -8.59 9.14 6.78
C GLN A 150 -9.92 8.45 7.08
N ALA A 151 -10.92 8.63 6.20
CA ALA A 151 -12.22 7.97 6.35
C ALA A 151 -12.09 6.44 6.33
N LEU A 152 -11.28 5.89 5.43
CA LEU A 152 -11.00 4.48 5.36
C LEU A 152 -10.33 3.95 6.64
N TYR A 153 -9.34 4.67 7.16
CA TYR A 153 -8.64 4.29 8.39
C TYR A 153 -9.58 4.29 9.60
N SER A 154 -10.50 5.26 9.68
CA SER A 154 -11.54 5.32 10.70
C SER A 154 -12.55 4.16 10.65
N VAL A 155 -12.77 3.54 9.48
CA VAL A 155 -13.60 2.34 9.33
C VAL A 155 -12.79 1.06 9.57
N LEU A 156 -11.52 1.03 9.17
CA LEU A 156 -10.64 -0.12 9.40
C LEU A 156 -10.41 -0.33 10.90
N GLN A 157 -10.15 0.73 11.66
CA GLN A 157 -9.86 0.68 13.11
C GLN A 157 -8.84 -0.42 13.49
N PRO A 158 -7.61 -0.37 12.94
CA PRO A 158 -6.60 -1.36 13.29
C PRO A 158 -6.28 -1.34 14.79
N THR A 159 -6.08 -2.51 15.39
CA THR A 159 -5.68 -2.61 16.79
C THR A 159 -4.25 -2.10 16.98
N SER A 160 -3.91 -1.69 18.20
CA SER A 160 -2.56 -1.24 18.54
C SER A 160 -1.49 -2.29 18.22
N GLU A 161 -1.77 -3.58 18.45
CA GLU A 161 -0.83 -4.67 18.13
C GLU A 161 -0.60 -4.78 16.62
N LEU A 162 -1.64 -4.58 15.82
CA LEU A 162 -1.50 -4.58 14.37
C LEU A 162 -0.72 -3.35 13.89
N ILE A 163 -1.01 -2.17 14.44
CA ILE A 163 -0.26 -0.95 14.14
C ILE A 163 1.23 -1.16 14.44
N CYS A 164 1.57 -1.66 15.63
CA CYS A 164 2.96 -1.93 16.03
C CYS A 164 3.69 -2.88 15.07
N ARG A 165 3.01 -3.90 14.52
CA ARG A 165 3.61 -4.84 13.56
C ARG A 165 3.86 -4.24 12.18
N HIS A 166 3.10 -3.22 11.79
CA HIS A 166 3.23 -2.54 10.51
C HIS A 166 3.96 -1.19 10.61
N LEU A 167 4.38 -0.81 11.82
CA LEU A 167 5.14 0.40 12.08
C LEU A 167 6.52 0.32 11.42
N PHE A 168 6.94 1.42 10.81
CA PHE A 168 8.30 1.56 10.29
C PHE A 168 8.80 3.00 10.44
N THR A 169 10.08 3.19 10.18
CA THR A 169 10.80 4.48 10.16
C THR A 169 11.47 4.66 8.81
N LEU A 170 11.94 5.88 8.49
CA LEU A 170 12.62 6.10 7.21
C LEU A 170 13.91 5.27 7.08
N ASP A 171 14.59 4.96 8.19
CA ASP A 171 15.80 4.12 8.20
C ASP A 171 15.52 2.66 7.88
N THR A 172 14.45 2.11 8.46
CA THR A 172 14.04 0.71 8.27
C THR A 172 13.39 0.45 6.89
N MET A 173 13.24 1.48 6.05
CA MET A 173 12.82 1.30 4.65
C MET A 173 13.86 0.59 3.79
N LYS A 174 15.15 0.68 4.14
CA LYS A 174 16.23 0.03 3.38
C LYS A 174 16.26 -1.49 3.59
N ASP A 175 15.60 -1.97 4.64
CA ASP A 175 15.46 -3.39 4.91
C ASP A 175 14.36 -3.98 4.02
N LYS A 176 14.80 -4.74 3.03
CA LYS A 176 13.95 -5.61 2.23
C LYS A 176 13.18 -6.52 3.19
N PRO A 177 11.83 -6.56 3.18
CA PRO A 177 11.13 -7.59 3.93
C PRO A 177 11.64 -8.95 3.42
N ALA A 178 12.07 -9.81 4.34
CA ALA A 178 12.43 -11.19 4.04
C ALA A 178 11.27 -11.80 3.26
N ALA A 179 11.48 -11.99 1.95
CA ALA A 179 10.59 -12.81 1.16
C ALA A 179 10.64 -14.19 1.80
N GLN A 180 9.52 -14.66 2.33
CA GLN A 180 9.33 -16.08 2.59
C GLN A 180 9.74 -16.81 1.31
N SER A 181 10.86 -17.52 1.38
CA SER A 181 11.40 -18.33 0.31
C SER A 181 10.30 -19.28 -0.13
N LYS A 182 9.86 -19.12 -1.38
CA LYS A 182 9.12 -20.17 -2.07
C LYS A 182 10.02 -21.40 -2.09
N GLU A 183 9.54 -22.50 -1.52
CA GLU A 183 10.16 -23.81 -1.73
C GLU A 183 10.36 -24.04 -3.24
N PRO A 184 11.53 -24.55 -3.67
CA PRO A 184 11.77 -24.85 -5.06
C PRO A 184 10.85 -25.99 -5.52
N LYS A 185 9.89 -25.65 -6.39
CA LYS A 185 9.14 -26.63 -7.18
C LYS A 185 10.09 -27.31 -8.15
N GLY A 186 10.38 -28.59 -7.94
CA GLY A 186 10.89 -29.45 -9.00
C GLY A 186 11.67 -30.67 -8.55
N GLN A 187 10.97 -31.75 -8.24
CA GLN A 187 11.34 -33.10 -8.67
C GLN A 187 10.04 -33.87 -8.92
N ARG A 188 9.75 -34.15 -10.20
CA ARG A 188 8.69 -35.09 -10.60
C ARG A 188 9.32 -36.48 -10.68
N PRO A 189 8.73 -37.53 -10.08
CA PRO A 189 9.06 -38.89 -10.48
C PRO A 189 8.35 -39.23 -11.79
N LEU A 190 9.08 -39.86 -12.70
CA LEU A 190 8.58 -40.42 -13.96
C LEU A 190 7.46 -41.42 -13.70
N ARG A 191 6.44 -41.39 -14.57
CA ARG A 191 5.37 -42.39 -14.64
C ARG A 191 5.91 -43.69 -15.23
N GLU A 192 5.47 -44.82 -14.68
CA GLU A 192 5.21 -46.02 -15.49
C GLU A 192 3.83 -46.61 -15.16
N ASN A 193 3.12 -46.90 -16.24
CA ASN A 193 1.75 -47.40 -16.28
C ASN A 193 1.77 -48.92 -16.11
N PHE A 194 0.83 -49.49 -15.35
CA PHE A 194 0.38 -50.85 -15.61
C PHE A 194 -1.15 -50.95 -15.59
N ARG A 195 -1.63 -51.74 -16.56
CA ARG A 195 -2.96 -51.81 -17.15
C ARG A 195 -4.01 -52.38 -16.19
N GLN A 196 -5.22 -51.83 -16.23
CA GLN A 196 -6.43 -52.60 -15.96
C GLN A 196 -6.92 -53.26 -17.26
N THR A 197 -7.09 -54.58 -17.23
CA THR A 197 -7.99 -55.28 -18.17
C THR A 197 -8.62 -56.50 -17.48
N VAL A 198 -9.94 -56.42 -17.30
CA VAL A 198 -10.98 -57.42 -17.60
C VAL A 198 -11.13 -58.70 -16.74
N LYS A 199 -12.34 -58.75 -16.15
CA LYS A 199 -13.25 -59.84 -15.74
C LYS A 199 -13.00 -61.32 -16.15
N ILE A 200 -13.19 -62.19 -15.15
CA ILE A 200 -14.00 -63.44 -15.06
C ILE A 200 -13.64 -64.65 -15.96
N LYS A 201 -13.19 -65.76 -15.32
CA LYS A 201 -13.82 -67.10 -15.35
C LYS A 201 -13.13 -68.02 -14.32
N GLY A 202 -13.91 -68.87 -13.63
CA GLY A 202 -13.46 -69.60 -12.43
C GLY A 202 -13.07 -71.07 -12.61
N SER A 203 -12.69 -71.68 -11.47
CA SER A 203 -12.65 -73.12 -11.14
C SER A 203 -12.27 -73.20 -9.65
N LYS A 204 -13.17 -73.56 -8.74
CA LYS A 204 -13.46 -74.89 -8.16
C LYS A 204 -12.40 -75.46 -7.20
N GLU A 205 -12.90 -75.78 -5.99
CA GLU A 205 -12.48 -76.80 -4.99
C GLU A 205 -11.11 -76.54 -4.31
N ASP A 206 -11.02 -76.43 -2.98
CA ASP A 206 -11.16 -77.55 -2.03
C ASP A 206 -11.86 -77.24 -0.68
N LYS A 207 -12.55 -78.28 -0.18
CA LYS A 207 -12.98 -78.56 1.22
C LYS A 207 -11.73 -78.66 2.12
N ALA A 208 -11.69 -78.61 3.45
CA ALA A 208 -12.56 -78.82 4.61
C ALA A 208 -11.94 -78.00 5.77
N THR A 209 -12.63 -77.61 6.85
CA THR A 209 -12.87 -78.38 8.10
C THR A 209 -13.85 -77.51 8.93
N GLN A 210 -15.07 -77.96 9.30
CA GLN A 210 -15.47 -78.43 10.65
C GLN A 210 -14.81 -77.64 11.82
N GLU A 211 -15.48 -77.17 12.87
CA GLU A 211 -16.73 -77.59 13.49
C GLU A 211 -17.25 -76.52 14.50
N ASN A 212 -18.49 -76.72 14.92
CA ASN A 212 -19.41 -75.87 15.69
C ASN A 212 -18.97 -75.40 17.08
N MET A 213 -19.53 -74.25 17.50
CA MET A 213 -20.40 -74.17 18.69
C MET A 213 -21.45 -73.07 18.51
#